data_AF-A0A0A2EVS9-F1
#
_entry.id   AF-A0A0A2EVS9-F1
#
_cell.length_a   1.000
_cell.length_b   1.000
_cell.length_c   1.000
_cell.angle_alpha   90.00
_cell.angle_beta   90.00
_cell.angle_gamma   90.00
#
_symmetry.space_group_name_H-M   'P 1'
#
loop_
_entity.id
_entity.type
_entity.pdbx_description
1 polymer ?
#
loop_
_entity_poly.entity_id
_entity_poly.type
_entity_poly.pdbx_seq_one_letter_code
_entity_poly.pdbx_strand_id
1 'polypeptide(L)'
;MDKIEEWIKNNPGIFGKIISVVCLVFGICLIVGAVKDWDWLYAADKHYQNNWGMGQVSRYLGRGNARIIGGVGGIIFIAIGCILIYGAFFKTKT
;
A
#
# COMPACT_ATOMS: atom_id res chain seq x y z
N MET A 1 11.65 5.14 25.30
CA MET A 1 11.20 4.54 24.03
C MET A 1 9.73 4.84 23.88
N ASP A 2 9.28 5.10 22.66
CA ASP A 2 7.86 5.24 22.39
C ASP A 2 7.13 3.92 22.66
N LYS A 3 5.90 3.96 23.19
CA LYS A 3 5.12 2.74 23.52
C LYS A 3 4.96 1.81 22.32
N ILE A 4 4.92 2.37 21.10
CA ILE A 4 4.84 1.61 19.85
C ILE A 4 6.16 0.91 19.55
N GLU A 5 7.28 1.61 19.72
CA GLU A 5 8.61 1.06 19.49
C GLU A 5 8.89 -0.13 20.42
N GLU A 6 8.52 0.01 21.69
CA GLU A 6 8.61 -1.07 22.68
C GLU A 6 7.72 -2.26 22.31
N TRP A 7 6.48 -2.01 21.87
CA TRP A 7 5.60 -3.09 21.42
C TRP A 7 6.15 -3.84 20.19
N ILE A 8 6.71 -3.13 19.21
CA ILE A 8 7.31 -3.73 18.01
C ILE A 8 8.49 -4.61 18.39
N LYS A 9 9.38 -4.12 19.26
CA LYS A 9 10.54 -4.88 19.77
C LYS A 9 10.12 -6.16 20.49
N ASN A 10 9.02 -6.10 21.24
CA ASN A 10 8.47 -7.25 21.97
C ASN A 10 7.66 -8.21 21.08
N ASN A 11 7.16 -7.76 19.93
CA ASN A 11 6.27 -8.54 19.06
C ASN A 11 6.68 -8.54 17.57
N PRO A 12 7.95 -8.81 17.22
CA PRO A 12 8.45 -8.65 15.85
C PRO A 12 7.72 -9.56 14.84
N GLY A 13 7.35 -10.78 15.25
CA GLY A 13 6.61 -11.71 14.40
C GLY A 13 5.17 -11.26 14.11
N ILE A 14 4.46 -10.73 15.10
CA ILE A 14 3.10 -10.20 14.92
C ILE A 14 3.15 -8.94 14.06
N PHE A 15 4.11 -8.05 14.33
CA PHE A 15 4.31 -6.86 13.52
C PHE A 15 4.58 -7.21 12.04
N GLY A 16 5.47 -8.17 11.77
CA GLY A 16 5.73 -8.66 10.41
C GLY A 16 4.48 -9.19 9.71
N LYS A 17 3.63 -9.93 10.42
CA LYS A 17 2.33 -10.39 9.90
C LYS A 17 1.41 -9.23 9.56
N ILE A 18 1.29 -8.22 10.44
CA ILE A 18 0.48 -7.02 10.19
C ILE A 18 0.97 -6.30 8.92
N ILE A 19 2.27 -6.02 8.82
CA ILE A 19 2.84 -5.35 7.64
C ILE A 19 2.56 -6.14 6.36
N SER A 20 2.73 -7.46 6.39
CA SER A 20 2.48 -8.32 5.22
C SER A 20 1.04 -8.23 4.72
N VAL A 21 0.06 -8.22 5.63
CA VAL A 21 -1.36 -8.11 5.29
C VAL A 21 -1.69 -6.69 4.81
N VAL A 22 -1.15 -5.66 5.46
CA VAL A 22 -1.35 -4.26 5.05
C VAL A 22 -0.83 -4.04 3.64
N CYS A 23 0.36 -4.52 3.29
CA CYS A 23 0.90 -4.41 1.93
C CYS A 23 0.01 -5.09 0.90
N LEU A 24 -0.50 -6.29 1.20
CA LEU A 24 -1.40 -7.01 0.29
C LEU A 24 -2.72 -6.25 0.08
N VAL A 25 -3.39 -5.85 1.15
CA VAL A 25 -4.67 -5.13 1.10
C VAL A 25 -4.49 -3.80 0.39
N PHE A 26 -3.40 -3.08 0.66
CA PHE A 26 -3.10 -1.82 -0.02
C PHE A 26 -2.94 -2.02 -1.53
N GLY A 27 -2.23 -3.07 -1.96
CA GLY A 27 -2.09 -3.41 -3.37
C GLY A 27 -3.44 -3.72 -4.04
N ILE A 28 -4.31 -4.48 -3.36
CA ILE A 28 -5.67 -4.76 -3.85
C ILE A 28 -6.47 -3.46 -3.98
N CYS A 29 -6.45 -2.59 -2.98
CA CYS A 29 -7.15 -1.30 -3.02
C CYS A 29 -6.70 -0.41 -4.19
N LEU A 30 -5.40 -0.39 -4.50
CA LEU A 30 -4.89 0.33 -5.66
C LEU A 30 -5.44 -0.22 -6.98
N ILE A 31 -5.47 -1.55 -7.15
CA ILE A 31 -6.01 -2.17 -8.36
C ILE A 31 -7.52 -1.91 -8.48
N VAL A 32 -8.27 -2.18 -7.41
CA VAL A 32 -9.73 -1.99 -7.42
C VAL A 32 -10.08 -0.52 -7.65
N GLY A 33 -9.38 0.40 -7.00
CA GLY A 33 -9.57 1.83 -7.23
C GLY A 33 -9.22 2.25 -8.65
N ALA A 34 -8.17 1.68 -9.25
CA ALA A 34 -7.80 1.97 -10.62
C ALA A 34 -8.84 1.44 -11.61
N VAL A 35 -9.43 0.26 -11.37
CA VAL A 35 -10.47 -0.32 -12.23
C VAL A 35 -11.80 0.41 -12.07
N LYS A 36 -12.24 0.62 -10.82
CA LYS A 36 -13.52 1.26 -10.49
C LYS A 36 -13.50 2.79 -10.55
N ASP A 37 -12.33 3.35 -10.84
CA ASP A 37 -12.13 4.79 -10.93
C ASP A 37 -12.53 5.55 -9.65
N TRP A 38 -11.99 5.14 -8.50
CA TRP A 38 -12.33 5.76 -7.22
C TRP A 38 -11.87 7.21 -7.11
N ASP A 39 -12.82 8.14 -6.97
CA ASP A 39 -12.54 9.56 -6.81
C ASP A 39 -11.70 9.88 -5.58
N TRP A 40 -11.97 9.24 -4.44
CA TRP A 40 -11.20 9.50 -3.21
C TRP A 40 -9.72 9.13 -3.35
N LEU A 41 -9.36 8.28 -4.32
CA LEU A 41 -7.99 7.82 -4.55
C LEU A 41 -7.34 8.51 -5.77
N TYR A 42 -8.07 8.71 -6.86
CA TYR A 42 -7.54 9.23 -8.14
C TYR A 42 -8.10 10.60 -8.57
N ALA A 43 -8.90 11.28 -7.74
CA ALA A 43 -9.21 12.68 -8.01
C ALA A 43 -7.94 13.54 -7.86
N ALA A 44 -7.76 14.49 -8.77
CA ALA A 44 -6.64 15.41 -8.71
C ALA A 44 -6.72 16.26 -7.43
N ASP A 45 -5.59 16.37 -6.73
CA ASP A 45 -5.51 17.19 -5.53
C ASP A 45 -5.69 18.68 -5.84
N LYS A 46 -6.39 19.38 -4.95
CA LYS A 46 -6.61 20.83 -5.05
C LYS A 46 -5.32 21.63 -4.79
N HIS A 47 -4.45 21.15 -3.90
CA HIS A 47 -3.21 21.81 -3.49
C HIS A 47 -2.00 20.90 -3.74
N TYR A 48 -0.92 21.45 -4.29
CA TYR A 48 0.22 20.68 -4.83
C TYR A 48 1.17 20.07 -3.77
N GLN A 49 1.25 20.65 -2.57
CA GLN A 49 2.39 20.40 -1.67
C GLN A 49 2.10 19.58 -0.41
N ASN A 50 0.83 19.31 -0.07
CA ASN A 50 0.52 18.72 1.24
C ASN A 50 0.21 17.21 1.20
N ASN A 51 -0.02 16.64 0.02
CA ASN A 51 -0.46 15.25 -0.13
C ASN A 51 0.55 14.48 -0.97
N TRP A 52 1.08 13.36 -0.48
CA TRP A 52 1.99 12.47 -1.22
C TRP A 52 1.24 11.23 -1.76
N GLY A 53 0.09 11.49 -2.39
CA GLY A 53 -0.85 10.44 -2.81
C GLY A 53 -1.08 10.36 -4.32
N MET A 54 -1.92 9.42 -4.72
CA MET A 54 -2.36 9.26 -6.12
C MET A 54 -3.08 10.50 -6.67
N GLY A 55 -3.61 11.37 -5.81
CA GLY A 55 -4.19 12.67 -6.20
C GLY A 55 -3.18 13.66 -6.81
N GLN A 56 -1.93 13.67 -6.35
CA GLN A 56 -0.87 14.49 -7.00
C GLN A 56 -0.46 13.90 -8.34
N VAL A 57 -0.34 12.58 -8.42
CA VAL A 57 -0.05 11.89 -9.68
C VAL A 57 -1.14 12.20 -10.69
N SER A 58 -2.40 12.20 -10.26
CA SER A 58 -3.57 12.54 -11.08
C SER A 58 -3.56 14.01 -11.52
N ARG A 59 -3.08 14.92 -10.66
CA ARG A 59 -2.92 16.34 -10.99
C ARG A 59 -1.80 16.59 -12.00
N TYR A 60 -0.65 15.92 -11.83
CA TYR A 60 0.53 16.14 -12.66
C TYR A 60 0.46 15.43 -14.01
N LEU A 61 0.01 14.18 -14.03
CA LEU A 61 -0.01 13.32 -15.22
C LEU A 61 -1.41 13.09 -15.80
N GLY A 62 -2.45 13.58 -15.14
CA GLY A 62 -3.83 13.26 -15.46
C GLY A 62 -4.29 11.96 -14.80
N ARG A 63 -5.60 11.88 -14.57
CA ARG A 63 -6.26 10.77 -13.86
C ARG A 63 -6.04 9.41 -14.53
N GLY A 64 -6.07 9.34 -15.86
CA GLY A 64 -5.83 8.09 -16.59
C GLY A 64 -4.44 7.50 -16.31
N ASN A 65 -3.40 8.33 -16.37
CA ASN A 65 -2.03 7.91 -16.07
C ASN A 65 -1.85 7.54 -14.60
N ALA A 66 -2.50 8.26 -13.69
CA ALA A 66 -2.46 7.92 -12.27
C ALA A 66 -3.10 6.56 -11.98
N ARG A 67 -4.19 6.21 -12.66
CA ARG A 67 -4.81 4.88 -12.55
C ARG A 67 -3.90 3.78 -13.08
N ILE A 68 -3.18 4.01 -14.18
CA ILE A 68 -2.18 3.05 -14.68
C ILE A 68 -1.06 2.84 -13.65
N ILE A 69 -0.51 3.93 -13.12
CA ILE A 69 0.52 3.89 -12.07
C ILE A 69 0.01 3.18 -10.82
N GLY A 70 -1.23 3.47 -10.42
CA GLY A 70 -1.91 2.79 -9.32
C GLY A 70 -2.10 1.30 -9.56
N GLY A 71 -2.52 0.90 -10.76
CA GLY A 71 -2.66 -0.51 -11.14
C GLY A 71 -1.32 -1.26 -11.11
N VAL A 72 -0.27 -0.70 -11.73
CA VAL A 72 1.08 -1.28 -11.74
C VAL A 72 1.64 -1.34 -10.32
N GLY A 73 1.53 -0.25 -9.55
CA GLY A 73 1.94 -0.20 -8.15
C GLY A 73 1.18 -1.23 -7.31
N GLY A 74 -0.11 -1.40 -7.55
CA GLY A 74 -0.94 -2.39 -6.89
C GLY A 74 -0.45 -3.83 -7.11
N ILE A 75 -0.07 -4.19 -8.34
CA ILE A 75 0.51 -5.50 -8.67
C ILE A 75 1.82 -5.71 -7.89
N ILE A 76 2.69 -4.69 -7.84
CA ILE A 76 3.96 -4.75 -7.09
C ILE A 76 3.69 -4.96 -5.60
N PHE A 77 2.77 -4.19 -5.00
CA PHE A 77 2.41 -4.32 -3.58
C PHE A 77 1.78 -5.68 -3.26
N ILE A 78 0.96 -6.24 -4.17
CA ILE A 78 0.43 -7.60 -4.02
C ILE A 78 1.56 -8.62 -4.05
N ALA A 79 2.49 -8.53 -5.00
CA ALA A 79 3.61 -9.46 -5.09
C ALA A 79 4.48 -9.42 -3.82
N ILE A 80 4.83 -8.22 -3.34
CA ILE A 80 5.55 -8.02 -2.08
C ILE A 80 4.74 -8.58 -0.90
N GLY A 81 3.44 -8.25 -0.81
CA GLY A 81 2.54 -8.73 0.23
C GLY A 81 2.48 -10.26 0.29
N CYS A 82 2.36 -10.93 -0.86
CA CYS A 82 2.37 -12.38 -0.96
C CYS A 82 3.71 -12.99 -0.50
N ILE A 83 4.85 -12.41 -0.90
CA ILE A 83 6.18 -12.86 -0.45
C ILE A 83 6.32 -12.70 1.06
N LEU A 84 5.90 -11.54 1.60
CA LEU A 84 5.95 -11.27 3.04
C LEU A 84 5.02 -12.19 3.83
N ILE A 85 3.81 -12.47 3.32
CA ILE A 85 2.88 -13.42 3.94
C ILE A 85 3.50 -14.82 3.96
N TYR A 86 4.10 -15.26 2.85
CA TYR A 86 4.81 -16.53 2.80
C TYR A 86 5.92 -16.60 3.87
N GLY A 87 6.73 -15.56 3.98
CA GLY A 87 7.77 -15.45 5.00
C GLY A 87 7.25 -15.44 6.44
N ALA A 88 6.20 -14.67 6.71
CA ALA A 88 5.68 -14.39 8.05
C ALA A 88 4.73 -15.46 8.60
N PHE A 89 4.07 -16.22 7.72
CA PHE A 89 3.10 -17.26 8.13
C PHE A 89 3.58 -18.68 7.86
N PHE A 90 4.40 -18.90 6.83
CA PHE A 90 4.73 -20.25 6.36
C PHE A 90 6.21 -20.61 6.51
N LYS A 91 7.13 -19.67 6.27
CA LYS A 91 8.59 -19.92 6.40
C LYS A 91 9.10 -19.87 7.84
N THR A 92 8.38 -19.21 8.75
CA THR A 92 8.74 -19.06 10.18
C THR A 92 8.47 -20.32 11.03
N LYS A 93 8.69 -21.50 10.45
CA LYS A 93 8.78 -22.78 11.15
C LYS A 93 10.16 -23.38 10.90
N THR A 94 11.18 -22.87 11.57
CA THR A 94 12.42 -23.62 11.83
C THR A 94 13.08 -23.03 13.07
#